data_AF-A0A925Q505-F1
#
_entry.id   AF-A0A925Q505-F1
#
_cell.length_a   1.000
_cell.length_b   1.000
_cell.length_c   1.000
_cell.angle_alpha   90.00
_cell.angle_beta   90.00
_cell.angle_gamma   90.00
#
_symmetry.space_group_name_H-M   'P 1'
#
loop_
_entity.id
_entity.type
_entity.pdbx_description
1 polymer ?
#
loop_
_entity_poly.entity_id
_entity_poly.type
_entity_poly.pdbx_seq_one_letter_code
_entity_poly.pdbx_strand_id
1 'polypeptide(L)'
;VHMYGRIENANHPFYGLDFVHVELSKDKGWNKPEFAAFVSSIIESGAARPRDMKKVRERLKKLRLPPYDALSPPLMDAIATHVAKAKGTLKK
;
A
#
# COMPACT_ATOMS: atom_id res chain seq x y z
N VAL A 1 15.99 0.70 -9.79
CA VAL A 1 15.09 -0.45 -9.57
C VAL A 1 15.42 -1.06 -8.22
N HIS A 2 14.40 -1.42 -7.43
CA HIS A 2 14.58 -2.11 -6.14
C HIS A 2 14.18 -3.59 -6.30
N MET A 3 15.05 -4.52 -5.89
CA MET A 3 14.79 -5.96 -6.02
C MET A 3 13.83 -6.47 -4.93
N TYR A 4 14.02 -6.00 -3.69
CA TYR A 4 13.10 -6.23 -2.58
C TYR A 4 13.25 -5.11 -1.54
N GLY A 5 12.20 -4.90 -0.75
CA GLY A 5 12.22 -4.07 0.45
C GLY A 5 11.99 -4.92 1.68
N ARG A 6 13.00 -5.03 2.55
CA ARG A 6 12.93 -5.79 3.79
C ARG A 6 12.75 -4.89 5.00
N ILE A 7 11.95 -5.35 5.94
CA ILE A 7 11.75 -4.70 7.24
C ILE A 7 12.59 -5.43 8.29
N GLU A 8 13.65 -4.80 8.78
CA GLU A 8 14.56 -5.38 9.79
C GLU A 8 14.04 -5.21 11.24
N ASN A 9 13.21 -4.20 11.48
CA ASN A 9 12.69 -3.91 12.81
C ASN A 9 11.61 -4.93 13.21
N ALA A 10 11.94 -5.81 14.16
CA ALA A 10 11.05 -6.84 14.72
C ALA A 10 9.72 -6.29 15.28
N ASN A 11 9.69 -5.01 15.66
CA ASN A 11 8.49 -4.37 16.21
C ASN A 11 7.57 -3.75 15.15
N HIS A 12 7.97 -3.78 13.86
CA HIS A 12 7.19 -3.18 12.79
C HIS A 12 5.99 -4.06 12.37
N PRO A 13 4.81 -3.49 12.01
CA PRO A 13 3.62 -4.27 11.65
C PRO A 13 3.80 -5.23 10.47
N PHE A 14 4.73 -4.93 9.56
CA PHE A 14 5.08 -5.76 8.40
C PHE A 14 6.38 -6.54 8.58
N TYR A 15 6.88 -6.71 9.80
CA TYR A 15 8.06 -7.53 10.04
C TYR A 15 7.83 -8.97 9.59
N GLY A 16 8.82 -9.56 8.91
CA GLY A 16 8.73 -10.89 8.30
C GLY A 16 8.08 -10.93 6.91
N LEU A 17 7.68 -9.78 6.36
CA LEU A 17 7.18 -9.64 4.99
C LEU A 17 8.15 -8.82 4.13
N ASP A 18 8.58 -9.38 3.01
CA ASP A 18 9.35 -8.67 1.99
C ASP A 18 8.41 -8.06 0.94
N PHE A 19 8.72 -6.84 0.50
CA PHE A 19 8.00 -6.13 -0.56
C PHE A 19 8.74 -6.32 -1.89
N VAL A 20 8.05 -6.82 -2.92
CA VAL A 20 8.66 -7.13 -4.23
C VAL A 20 7.86 -6.55 -5.40
N HIS A 21 8.57 -6.18 -6.46
CA HIS A 21 8.00 -5.75 -7.74
C HIS A 21 7.84 -6.96 -8.66
N VAL A 22 6.65 -7.57 -8.65
CA VAL A 22 6.39 -8.80 -9.42
C VAL A 22 6.44 -8.58 -10.94
N GLU A 23 6.34 -7.33 -11.40
CA GLU A 23 6.55 -6.97 -12.81
C GLU A 23 7.98 -7.25 -13.33
N LEU A 24 8.94 -7.50 -12.43
CA LEU A 24 10.30 -7.92 -12.79
C LEU A 24 10.40 -9.42 -13.12
N SER A 25 9.38 -10.23 -12.76
CA SER A 25 9.33 -11.64 -13.10
C SER A 25 8.77 -11.85 -14.52
N LYS A 26 9.31 -12.83 -15.24
CA LYS A 26 8.76 -13.27 -16.54
C LYS A 26 7.59 -14.26 -16.38
N ASP A 27 7.38 -14.77 -15.17
CA ASP A 27 6.37 -15.76 -14.88
C ASP A 27 4.98 -15.14 -14.78
N LYS A 28 3.96 -15.93 -15.11
CA LYS A 28 2.55 -15.56 -14.97
C LYS A 28 1.95 -16.22 -13.73
N GLY A 29 0.83 -15.67 -13.25
CA GLY A 29 0.09 -16.24 -12.13
C GLY A 29 0.30 -15.54 -10.79
N TRP A 30 1.07 -14.45 -10.75
CA TRP A 30 1.17 -13.59 -9.58
C TRP A 30 -0.18 -13.02 -9.16
N ASN A 31 -0.31 -12.74 -7.86
CA ASN A 31 -1.48 -12.09 -7.29
C ASN A 31 -1.75 -10.77 -8.02
N LYS A 32 -3.02 -10.54 -8.36
CA LYS A 32 -3.43 -9.35 -9.10
C LYS A 32 -3.39 -8.12 -8.17
N PRO A 33 -3.17 -6.91 -8.71
CA PRO A 33 -3.35 -5.69 -7.95
C PRO A 33 -4.79 -5.58 -7.41
N GLU A 34 -4.94 -5.24 -6.14
CA GLU A 34 -6.24 -5.20 -5.46
C GLU A 34 -6.75 -3.77 -5.23
N PHE A 35 -5.86 -2.80 -5.07
CA PHE A 35 -6.18 -1.39 -4.80
C PHE A 35 -5.02 -0.47 -5.22
N ALA A 36 -5.24 0.84 -5.12
CA ALA A 36 -4.19 1.84 -5.30
C ALA A 36 -3.93 2.56 -3.96
N ALA A 37 -2.69 2.47 -3.49
CA ALA A 37 -2.24 3.07 -2.22
C ALA A 37 -1.62 4.46 -2.42
N PHE A 38 -1.62 5.27 -1.37
CA PHE A 38 -0.95 6.59 -1.30
C PHE A 38 -1.20 7.47 -2.53
N VAL A 39 -2.44 7.48 -3.03
CA VAL A 39 -2.79 8.08 -4.33
C VAL A 39 -2.50 9.58 -4.35
N SER A 40 -2.74 10.31 -3.26
CA SER A 40 -2.40 11.74 -3.16
C SER A 40 -0.91 12.03 -3.31
N SER A 41 -0.03 11.13 -2.87
CA SER A 41 1.42 11.35 -2.84
C SER A 41 2.06 11.41 -4.24
N ILE A 42 1.33 11.05 -5.30
CA ILE A 42 1.80 11.30 -6.66
C ILE A 42 1.93 12.81 -6.97
N ILE A 43 1.23 13.67 -6.22
CA ILE A 43 1.42 15.14 -6.28
C ILE A 43 2.82 15.52 -5.80
N GLU A 44 3.27 14.91 -4.70
CA GLU A 44 4.58 15.21 -4.08
C GLU A 44 5.73 14.85 -5.03
N SER A 45 5.56 13.81 -5.85
CA SER A 45 6.53 13.42 -6.89
C SER A 45 6.48 14.28 -8.16
N GLY A 46 5.53 15.21 -8.27
CA GLY A 46 5.28 15.99 -9.49
C GLY A 46 4.59 15.23 -10.62
N ALA A 47 4.19 13.97 -10.41
CA ALA A 47 3.53 13.14 -11.43
C ALA A 47 2.10 13.58 -11.76
N ALA A 48 1.44 14.32 -10.87
CA ALA A 48 0.14 14.94 -11.14
C ALA A 48 -0.01 16.29 -10.47
N ARG A 49 -0.78 17.19 -11.07
CA ARG A 49 -1.25 18.41 -10.40
C ARG A 49 -2.52 18.11 -9.61
N PRO A 50 -2.82 18.84 -8.52
CA PRO A 50 -4.05 18.65 -7.74
C PRO A 50 -5.33 18.62 -8.60
N ARG A 51 -5.41 19.48 -9.62
CA ARG A 51 -6.55 19.54 -10.57
C ARG A 51 -6.76 18.27 -11.40
N ASP A 52 -5.70 17.49 -11.61
CA ASP A 52 -5.71 16.27 -12.42
C ASP A 52 -6.12 15.03 -11.58
N MET A 53 -6.14 15.13 -10.25
CA MET A 53 -6.41 14.00 -9.34
C MET A 53 -7.78 13.37 -9.50
N LYS A 54 -8.81 14.16 -9.85
CA LYS A 54 -10.15 13.62 -10.14
C LYS A 54 -10.08 12.60 -11.27
N LYS A 55 -9.36 12.91 -12.35
CA LYS A 55 -9.20 12.02 -13.51
C LYS A 55 -8.42 10.75 -13.14
N VAL A 56 -7.37 10.87 -12.32
CA VAL A 56 -6.59 9.73 -11.83
C VAL A 56 -7.46 8.77 -11.03
N ARG A 57 -8.17 9.28 -10.01
CA ARG A 57 -9.04 8.46 -9.15
C ARG A 57 -10.16 7.78 -9.94
N GLU A 58 -10.77 8.47 -10.91
CA GLU A 58 -11.79 7.88 -11.77
C GLU A 58 -11.23 6.78 -12.69
N ARG A 59 -10.01 6.93 -13.20
CA ARG A 59 -9.37 5.87 -13.98
C ARG A 59 -9.10 4.63 -13.14
N LEU A 60 -8.61 4.80 -11.90
CA LEU A 60 -8.33 3.69 -10.98
C LEU A 60 -9.61 2.91 -10.64
N LYS A 61 -10.72 3.61 -10.35
CA LYS A 61 -12.04 2.97 -10.15
C LYS A 61 -12.50 2.16 -11.36
N LYS A 62 -12.33 2.67 -12.58
CA LYS A 62 -12.66 1.93 -13.83
C LYS A 62 -11.82 0.67 -14.00
N LEU A 63 -10.59 0.67 -13.50
CA LEU A 63 -9.71 -0.50 -13.46
C LEU A 63 -10.02 -1.45 -12.29
N ARG A 64 -11.06 -1.16 -11.50
CA ARG A 64 -11.44 -1.89 -10.27
C ARG A 64 -10.35 -1.86 -9.19
N LEU A 65 -9.56 -0.78 -9.17
CA LEU A 65 -8.58 -0.50 -8.13
C LEU A 65 -9.09 0.66 -7.28
N PRO A 66 -9.75 0.41 -6.14
CA PRO A 66 -10.22 1.48 -5.26
C PRO A 66 -9.03 2.36 -4.83
N PRO A 67 -9.14 3.70 -4.99
CA PRO A 67 -8.05 4.61 -4.65
C PRO A 67 -8.09 5.04 -3.17
N TYR A 68 -7.00 4.82 -2.45
CA TYR A 68 -6.81 5.25 -1.06
C TYR A 68 -5.58 6.16 -0.93
N ASP A 69 -5.66 7.13 -0.01
CA ASP A 69 -4.53 8.02 0.29
C ASP A 69 -3.60 7.46 1.39
N ALA A 70 -3.89 6.23 1.84
CA ALA A 70 -3.04 5.39 2.69
C ALA A 70 -3.00 3.97 2.07
N LEU A 71 -3.06 2.93 2.90
CA LEU A 71 -3.32 1.56 2.45
C LEU A 71 -4.82 1.26 2.43
N SER A 72 -5.20 0.05 2.02
CA SER A 72 -6.58 -0.42 2.09
C SER A 72 -7.07 -0.49 3.54
N PRO A 73 -8.39 -0.32 3.79
CA PRO A 73 -8.93 -0.37 5.14
C PRO A 73 -8.52 -1.63 5.94
N PRO A 74 -8.56 -2.86 5.39
CA PRO A 74 -8.12 -4.04 6.13
C PRO A 74 -6.64 -4.01 6.56
N LEU A 75 -5.75 -3.46 5.72
CA LEU A 75 -4.34 -3.31 6.08
C LEU A 75 -4.13 -2.22 7.14
N MET A 76 -4.89 -1.12 7.04
CA MET A 76 -4.87 -0.07 8.05
C MET A 76 -5.36 -0.59 9.41
N ASP A 77 -6.40 -1.42 9.44
CA ASP A 77 -6.91 -2.06 10.65
C ASP A 77 -5.89 -3.04 11.25
N ALA A 78 -5.20 -3.81 10.41
CA ALA A 78 -4.13 -4.71 10.84
C ALA A 78 -2.96 -3.94 11.48
N ILE A 79 -2.52 -2.84 10.86
CA ILE A 79 -1.49 -1.94 11.42
C ILE A 79 -1.94 -1.36 12.75
N ALA A 80 -3.16 -0.81 12.81
CA ALA A 80 -3.69 -0.20 14.03
C ALA A 80 -3.80 -1.23 15.17
N THR A 81 -4.25 -2.45 14.85
CA THR A 81 -4.33 -3.57 15.81
C THR A 81 -2.95 -3.95 16.34
N HIS A 82 -1.95 -4.05 15.47
CA HIS A 82 -0.56 -4.32 15.88
C HIS A 82 -0.06 -3.24 16.85
N VAL A 83 -0.23 -1.97 16.49
CA VAL A 83 0.19 -0.83 17.31
C VAL A 83 -0.55 -0.79 18.65
N ALA A 84 -1.86 -1.03 18.66
CA ALA A 84 -2.66 -1.01 19.88
C ALA A 84 -2.28 -2.15 20.84
N LYS A 85 -1.98 -3.34 20.31
CA LYS A 85 -1.45 -4.47 21.11
C LYS A 85 -0.08 -4.14 21.69
N ALA A 86 0.84 -3.60 20.89
CA ALA A 86 2.17 -3.20 21.34
C ALA A 86 2.14 -2.13 22.43
N LYS A 87 1.19 -1.20 22.37
CA LYS A 87 0.97 -0.15 23.38
C LYS A 87 0.16 -0.62 24.60
N GLY A 88 -0.43 -1.82 24.56
CA GLY A 88 -1.32 -2.33 25.60
C GLY A 88 -2.69 -1.64 25.70
N THR A 89 -3.07 -0.82 24.70
CA THR A 89 -4.38 -0.16 24.66
C THR A 89 -5.48 -1.11 24.19
N LEU A 90 -5.13 -2.12 23.38
CA LEU A 90 -6.00 -3.24 23.04
C LEU A 90 -5.54 -4.46 23.85
N LYS A 91 -6.28 -4.77 24.92
CA LYS A 91 -6.09 -5.98 25.73
C LYS A 91 -6.74 -7.18 25.00
N LYS A 92 -6.19 -8.38 25.23
CA LYS A 92 -6.73 -9.64 24.67
C LYS A 92 -8.22 -9.79 24.96
#